data_AF-A0A396QHL3-F1
#
_entry.id   AF-A0A396QHL3-F1
#
_cell.length_a   1.000
_cell.length_b   1.000
_cell.length_c   1.000
_cell.angle_alpha   90.00
_cell.angle_beta   90.00
_cell.angle_gamma   90.00
#
_symmetry.space_group_name_H-M   'P 1'
#
loop_
_entity.id
_entity.type
_entity.pdbx_description
1 polymer ?
#
loop_
_entity_poly.entity_id
_entity_poly.type
_entity_poly.pdbx_seq_one_letter_code
_entity_poly.pdbx_strand_id
1 'polypeptide(L)'
;MLIFCIWITAASALSIFRIISCVLAGHRLRRFSHPLEDDEVLALYSSIRTAQKLSGGPELLVNPDLSGPLLTGLLHPRLYLPENLYTLKELELVFSHELCHYRKKDIWYKLLLMTVSTLYWFNPALHLMVREADMNLEFICDEKVAAGKLSTYRFQYNRLLLKTAASAHGHLYYVSASLNDGTADFKQRVLHIRTLFCL
;
A
#
# COMPACT_ATOMS: atom_id res chain seq x y z
N MET A 1 -8.01 22.32 -33.06
CA MET A 1 -7.58 20.93 -33.39
C MET A 1 -6.17 20.62 -32.89
N LEU A 2 -5.16 21.46 -33.16
CA LEU A 2 -3.76 21.22 -32.72
C LEU A 2 -3.60 20.95 -31.21
N ILE A 3 -4.21 21.77 -30.34
CA ILE A 3 -4.14 21.63 -28.87
C ILE A 3 -4.71 20.29 -28.41
N PHE A 4 -5.83 19.85 -29.01
CA PHE A 4 -6.46 18.59 -28.67
C PHE A 4 -5.60 17.40 -29.10
N CYS A 5 -4.97 17.47 -30.28
CA CYS A 5 -4.02 16.45 -30.72
C CYS A 5 -2.81 16.36 -29.76
N ILE A 6 -2.22 17.49 -29.37
CA ILE A 6 -1.11 17.53 -28.40
C ILE A 6 -1.54 16.91 -27.07
N TRP A 7 -2.72 17.27 -26.58
CA TRP A 7 -3.25 16.74 -25.32
C TRP A 7 -3.42 15.22 -25.37
N ILE A 8 -4.05 14.66 -26.41
CA ILE A 8 -4.22 13.21 -26.57
C ILE A 8 -2.87 12.53 -26.66
N THR A 9 -1.96 13.01 -27.52
CA THR A 9 -0.66 12.37 -27.71
C THR A 9 0.14 12.32 -26.41
N ALA A 10 0.16 13.42 -25.64
CA ALA A 10 0.83 13.47 -24.35
C ALA A 10 0.18 12.53 -23.32
N ALA A 11 -1.15 12.55 -23.20
CA ALA A 11 -1.89 11.69 -22.28
C ALA A 11 -1.70 10.21 -22.61
N SER A 12 -1.76 9.84 -23.89
CA SER A 12 -1.51 8.47 -24.36
C SER A 12 -0.07 8.04 -24.08
N ALA A 13 0.93 8.87 -24.39
CA ALA A 13 2.33 8.55 -24.12
C ALA A 13 2.59 8.34 -22.61
N LEU A 14 2.06 9.22 -21.76
CA LEU A 14 2.17 9.10 -20.30
C LEU A 14 1.46 7.85 -19.77
N SER A 15 0.27 7.53 -20.31
CA SER A 15 -0.48 6.32 -19.95
C SER A 15 0.30 5.06 -20.30
N ILE A 16 0.83 4.99 -21.54
CA ILE A 16 1.63 3.85 -22.01
C ILE A 16 2.89 3.69 -21.15
N PHE A 17 3.63 4.77 -20.91
CA PHE A 17 4.82 4.75 -20.08
C PHE A 17 4.53 4.20 -18.67
N ARG A 18 3.44 4.66 -18.06
CA ARG A 18 3.00 4.22 -16.73
C ARG A 18 2.57 2.75 -16.71
N ILE A 19 1.80 2.31 -17.70
CA ILE A 19 1.38 0.90 -17.84
C ILE A 19 2.60 -0.01 -18.01
N ILE A 20 3.53 0.35 -18.91
CA ILE A 20 4.77 -0.41 -19.13
C ILE A 20 5.57 -0.46 -17.83
N SER A 21 5.75 0.67 -17.14
CA SER A 21 6.47 0.74 -15.87
C SER A 21 5.83 -0.18 -14.81
N CYS A 22 4.51 -0.15 -14.69
CA CYS A 22 3.77 -1.02 -13.76
C CYS A 22 3.94 -2.51 -14.10
N VAL A 23 3.83 -2.88 -15.38
CA VAL A 23 3.96 -4.27 -15.84
C VAL A 23 5.38 -4.77 -15.62
N LEU A 24 6.40 -3.99 -15.98
CA LEU A 24 7.80 -4.35 -15.78
C LEU A 24 8.13 -4.48 -14.29
N ALA A 25 7.67 -3.55 -13.46
CA ALA A 25 7.90 -3.58 -12.03
C ALA A 25 7.20 -4.77 -11.36
N GLY A 26 5.96 -5.07 -11.76
CA GLY A 26 5.21 -6.25 -11.30
C GLY A 26 5.85 -7.57 -11.75
N HIS A 27 6.35 -7.61 -12.99
CA HIS A 27 7.07 -8.79 -13.50
C HIS A 27 8.39 -9.01 -12.74
N ARG A 28 9.14 -7.94 -12.48
CA ARG A 28 10.38 -8.01 -11.68
C ARG A 28 10.08 -8.51 -10.27
N LEU A 29 9.09 -7.93 -9.60
CA LEU A 29 8.66 -8.37 -8.26
C LEU A 29 8.36 -9.87 -8.27
N ARG A 30 7.44 -10.31 -9.13
CA ARG A 30 7.04 -11.72 -9.18
C ARG A 30 8.20 -12.67 -9.49
N ARG A 31 9.12 -12.27 -10.39
CA ARG A 31 10.27 -13.09 -10.77
C ARG A 31 11.22 -13.36 -9.59
N PHE A 32 11.41 -12.40 -8.71
CA PHE A 32 12.28 -12.51 -7.54
C PHE A 32 11.51 -12.83 -6.25
N SER A 33 10.27 -13.30 -6.38
CA SER A 33 9.46 -13.72 -5.25
C SER A 33 9.23 -15.22 -5.26
N HIS A 34 9.03 -15.77 -4.07
CA HIS A 34 8.64 -17.16 -3.87
C HIS A 34 7.41 -17.23 -2.95
N PRO A 35 6.61 -18.31 -3.01
CA PRO A 35 5.51 -18.53 -2.07
C PRO A 35 6.00 -18.54 -0.62
N LEU A 36 5.19 -18.01 0.29
CA LEU A 36 5.43 -18.16 1.72
C LEU A 36 5.10 -19.60 2.14
N GLU A 37 6.09 -20.32 2.68
CA GLU A 37 5.96 -21.73 3.11
C GLU A 37 5.86 -21.91 4.64
N ASP A 38 5.92 -20.82 5.41
CA ASP A 38 5.85 -20.87 6.87
C ASP A 38 4.40 -21.10 7.36
N ASP A 39 4.12 -22.30 7.85
CA ASP A 39 2.80 -22.73 8.34
C ASP A 39 2.27 -21.87 9.50
N GLU A 40 3.14 -21.39 10.39
CA GLU A 40 2.73 -20.54 11.53
C GLU A 40 2.23 -19.18 11.02
N VAL A 41 2.96 -18.60 10.06
CA VAL A 41 2.58 -17.33 9.44
C VAL A 41 1.33 -17.48 8.58
N LEU A 42 1.19 -18.59 7.83
CA LEU A 42 0.00 -18.90 7.04
C LEU A 42 -1.24 -19.06 7.94
N ALA A 43 -1.10 -19.75 9.08
CA ALA A 43 -2.16 -19.89 10.08
C ALA A 43 -2.57 -18.52 10.64
N LEU A 44 -1.60 -17.68 11.01
CA LEU A 44 -1.84 -16.31 11.47
C LEU A 44 -2.61 -15.49 10.42
N TYR A 45 -2.14 -15.48 9.18
CA TYR A 45 -2.79 -14.78 8.07
C TYR A 45 -4.25 -15.24 7.87
N SER A 46 -4.48 -16.56 7.90
CA SER A 46 -5.82 -17.13 7.75
C SER A 46 -6.78 -16.71 8.88
N SER A 47 -6.27 -16.61 10.11
CA SER A 47 -7.03 -16.17 11.29
C SER A 47 -7.47 -14.72 11.16
N ILE A 48 -6.56 -13.83 10.72
CA ILE A 48 -6.84 -12.40 10.55
C ILE A 48 -7.81 -12.18 9.38
N ARG A 49 -7.61 -12.90 8.27
CA ARG A 49 -8.51 -12.88 7.11
C ARG A 49 -9.95 -13.23 7.52
N THR A 50 -10.08 -14.26 8.35
CA THR A 50 -11.37 -14.71 8.88
C THR A 50 -11.99 -13.67 9.83
N ALA A 51 -11.19 -13.11 10.74
CA ALA A 51 -11.62 -12.04 11.64
C ALA A 51 -12.10 -10.78 10.90
N GLN A 52 -11.47 -10.46 9.76
CA GLN A 52 -11.87 -9.35 8.89
C GLN A 52 -13.02 -9.69 7.91
N LYS A 53 -13.57 -10.91 7.99
CA LYS A 53 -14.69 -11.42 7.16
C LYS A 53 -14.42 -11.35 5.66
N LEU A 54 -13.20 -11.71 5.25
CA LEU A 54 -12.80 -11.73 3.85
C LEU A 54 -13.09 -13.10 3.22
N SER A 55 -13.86 -13.12 2.12
CA SER A 55 -14.22 -14.34 1.37
C SER A 55 -13.08 -14.89 0.50
N GLY A 56 -12.00 -14.14 0.36
CA GLY A 56 -10.76 -14.51 -0.30
C GLY A 56 -9.63 -13.63 0.23
N GLY A 57 -8.41 -13.79 -0.26
CA GLY A 57 -7.30 -12.94 0.14
C GLY A 57 -6.24 -12.87 -0.94
N PRO A 58 -5.38 -11.86 -0.90
CA PRO A 58 -4.20 -11.84 -1.75
C PRO A 58 -3.33 -13.08 -1.51
N GLU A 59 -2.70 -13.55 -2.57
CA GLU A 59 -1.66 -14.58 -2.49
C GLU A 59 -0.45 -14.01 -1.74
N LEU A 60 0.09 -14.77 -0.78
CA LEU A 60 1.26 -14.37 0.00
C LEU A 60 2.54 -14.79 -0.71
N LEU A 61 3.41 -13.83 -0.94
CA LEU A 61 4.71 -14.03 -1.55
C LEU A 61 5.79 -13.37 -0.69
N VAL A 62 6.99 -13.93 -0.69
CA VAL A 62 8.17 -13.35 -0.03
C VAL A 62 9.11 -12.83 -1.10
N ASN A 63 9.62 -11.62 -0.91
CA ASN A 63 10.59 -10.99 -1.79
C ASN A 63 11.74 -10.40 -0.96
N PRO A 64 12.98 -10.89 -1.12
CA PRO A 64 14.14 -10.41 -0.38
C PRO A 64 14.54 -8.96 -0.70
N ASP A 65 14.22 -8.48 -1.90
CA ASP A 65 14.56 -7.12 -2.35
C ASP A 65 13.56 -6.07 -1.81
N LEU A 66 12.49 -6.51 -1.13
CA LEU A 66 11.53 -5.59 -0.54
C LEU A 66 12.00 -5.07 0.81
N SER A 67 11.66 -3.81 1.03
CA SER A 67 11.96 -3.06 2.25
C SER A 67 10.74 -2.88 3.16
N GLY A 68 9.59 -3.41 2.76
CA GLY A 68 8.31 -3.29 3.44
C GLY A 68 7.25 -4.14 2.76
N PRO A 69 6.09 -4.38 3.41
CA PRO A 69 4.98 -5.09 2.82
C PRO A 69 4.44 -4.33 1.61
N LEU A 70 3.99 -5.08 0.61
CA LEU A 70 3.49 -4.50 -0.63
C LEU A 70 2.27 -5.26 -1.12
N LEU A 71 1.11 -4.61 -1.13
CA LEU A 71 -0.07 -5.12 -1.81
C LEU A 71 -0.16 -4.56 -3.24
N THR A 72 -0.17 -5.43 -4.24
CA THR A 72 -0.29 -5.05 -5.67
C THR A 72 -1.00 -6.13 -6.51
N GLY A 73 -1.44 -5.77 -7.71
CA GLY A 73 -2.17 -6.65 -8.63
C GLY A 73 -3.66 -6.31 -8.73
N LEU A 74 -4.14 -6.01 -9.94
CA LEU A 74 -5.50 -5.55 -10.19
C LEU A 74 -6.55 -6.68 -10.10
N LEU A 75 -6.35 -7.73 -10.89
CA LEU A 75 -7.27 -8.87 -10.98
C LEU A 75 -6.91 -10.00 -10.00
N HIS A 76 -5.61 -10.21 -9.81
CA HIS A 76 -5.05 -11.20 -8.90
C HIS A 76 -4.13 -10.48 -7.92
N PRO A 77 -4.70 -9.89 -6.85
CA PRO A 77 -3.93 -9.17 -5.86
C PRO A 77 -3.02 -10.13 -5.10
N ARG A 78 -1.81 -9.64 -4.82
CA ARG A 78 -0.71 -10.34 -4.17
C ARG A 78 -0.14 -9.45 -3.09
N LEU A 79 0.12 -10.05 -1.95
CA LEU A 79 0.74 -9.39 -0.81
C LEU A 79 2.16 -9.93 -0.70
N TYR A 80 3.12 -9.07 -0.99
CA TYR A 80 4.53 -9.37 -0.89
C TYR A 80 5.05 -8.95 0.47
N LEU A 81 5.82 -9.82 1.10
CA LEU A 81 6.48 -9.57 2.37
C LEU A 81 8.00 -9.51 2.16
N PRO A 82 8.69 -8.61 2.86
CA PRO A 82 10.15 -8.63 2.94
C PRO A 82 10.60 -9.82 3.78
N GLU A 83 11.73 -10.41 3.39
CA GLU A 83 12.31 -11.54 4.11
C GLU A 83 12.90 -11.08 5.46
N ASN A 84 12.61 -11.81 6.54
CA ASN A 84 13.18 -11.60 7.88
C ASN A 84 12.99 -10.20 8.51
N LEU A 85 12.06 -9.38 8.01
CA LEU A 85 11.85 -8.03 8.56
C LEU A 85 10.96 -8.02 9.80
N TYR A 86 10.00 -8.93 9.91
CA TYR A 86 8.92 -8.87 10.90
C TYR A 86 8.89 -10.10 11.82
N THR A 87 8.67 -9.85 13.10
CA THR A 87 8.30 -10.91 14.06
C THR A 87 6.83 -11.33 13.88
N LEU A 88 6.43 -12.49 14.41
CA LEU A 88 5.04 -12.96 14.31
C LEU A 88 4.00 -11.95 14.85
N LYS A 89 4.32 -11.25 15.95
CA LYS A 89 3.47 -10.18 16.51
C LYS A 89 3.38 -8.95 15.62
N GLU A 90 4.48 -8.61 14.94
CA GLU A 90 4.49 -7.51 13.98
C GLU A 90 3.72 -7.90 12.71
N LEU A 91 3.81 -9.15 12.26
CA LEU A 91 3.04 -9.66 11.13
C LEU A 91 1.53 -9.59 11.37
N GLU A 92 1.05 -9.79 12.61
CA GLU A 92 -0.36 -9.63 12.94
C GLU A 92 -0.86 -8.20 12.62
N LEU A 93 -0.06 -7.20 12.97
CA LEU A 93 -0.34 -5.79 12.70
C LEU A 93 -0.22 -5.48 11.21
N VAL A 94 0.85 -5.96 10.54
CA VAL A 94 1.06 -5.79 9.10
C VAL A 94 -0.11 -6.38 8.32
N PHE A 95 -0.49 -7.63 8.57
CA PHE A 95 -1.61 -8.27 7.89
C PHE A 95 -2.93 -7.56 8.17
N SER A 96 -3.13 -7.09 9.40
CA SER A 96 -4.35 -6.34 9.72
C SER A 96 -4.48 -5.06 8.89
N HIS A 97 -3.37 -4.36 8.67
CA HIS A 97 -3.28 -3.15 7.83
C HIS A 97 -3.45 -3.46 6.34
N GLU A 98 -2.65 -4.38 5.80
CA GLU A 98 -2.66 -4.73 4.37
C GLU A 98 -3.99 -5.35 3.92
N LEU A 99 -4.59 -6.20 4.76
CA LEU A 99 -5.92 -6.75 4.48
C LEU A 99 -7.02 -5.68 4.54
N CYS A 100 -6.81 -4.59 5.29
CA CYS A 100 -7.73 -3.46 5.27
C CYS A 100 -7.72 -2.75 3.90
N HIS A 101 -6.53 -2.53 3.31
CA HIS A 101 -6.40 -2.01 1.94
C HIS A 101 -7.04 -2.94 0.90
N TYR A 102 -6.79 -4.24 1.03
CA TYR A 102 -7.40 -5.25 0.17
C TYR A 102 -8.93 -5.21 0.24
N ARG A 103 -9.50 -5.19 1.45
CA ARG A 103 -10.94 -5.14 1.68
C ARG A 103 -11.61 -3.92 1.05
N LYS A 104 -10.95 -2.76 1.15
CA LYS A 104 -11.46 -1.48 0.62
C LYS A 104 -11.21 -1.32 -0.89
N LYS A 105 -10.49 -2.26 -1.52
CA LYS A 105 -10.12 -2.21 -2.93
C LYS A 105 -9.30 -0.97 -3.28
N ASP A 106 -8.39 -0.59 -2.40
CA ASP A 106 -7.60 0.66 -2.54
C ASP A 106 -6.78 0.67 -3.83
N ILE A 107 -6.35 -0.50 -4.33
CA ILE A 107 -5.70 -0.64 -5.65
C ILE A 107 -6.56 -0.04 -6.78
N TRP A 108 -7.88 -0.31 -6.78
CA TRP A 108 -8.79 0.21 -7.81
C TRP A 108 -8.99 1.72 -7.69
N TYR A 109 -9.05 2.21 -6.45
CA TYR A 109 -9.14 3.64 -6.18
C TYR A 109 -7.86 4.37 -6.62
N LYS A 110 -6.68 3.81 -6.31
CA LYS A 110 -5.39 4.32 -6.79
C LYS A 110 -5.28 4.30 -8.30
N LEU A 111 -5.78 3.26 -8.96
CA LEU A 111 -5.84 3.22 -10.43
C LEU A 111 -6.71 4.35 -11.00
N LEU A 112 -7.86 4.64 -10.37
CA LEU A 112 -8.73 5.75 -10.77
C LEU A 112 -8.00 7.08 -10.62
N LEU A 113 -7.41 7.36 -9.45
CA LEU A 113 -6.63 8.58 -9.21
C LEU A 113 -5.49 8.75 -10.21
N MET A 114 -4.77 7.65 -10.48
CA MET A 114 -3.69 7.62 -11.46
C MET A 114 -4.18 7.93 -12.88
N THR A 115 -5.35 7.42 -13.26
CA THR A 115 -5.98 7.70 -14.56
C THR A 115 -6.36 9.17 -14.67
N VAL A 116 -7.03 9.73 -13.67
CA VAL A 116 -7.43 11.15 -13.63
C VAL A 116 -6.18 12.04 -13.65
N SER A 117 -5.16 11.75 -12.85
CA SER A 117 -3.87 12.44 -12.85
C SER A 117 -3.18 12.42 -14.22
N THR A 118 -3.36 11.35 -15.00
CA THR A 118 -2.78 11.23 -16.35
C THR A 118 -3.53 12.09 -17.37
N LEU A 119 -4.87 12.17 -17.28
CA LEU A 119 -5.69 13.02 -18.14
C LEU A 119 -5.45 14.51 -17.89
N TYR A 120 -5.22 14.87 -16.64
CA TYR A 120 -4.97 16.24 -16.18
C TYR A 120 -3.51 16.43 -15.74
N TRP A 121 -2.57 15.82 -16.46
CA TRP A 121 -1.14 15.83 -16.10
C TRP A 121 -0.57 17.24 -15.89
N PHE A 122 -1.13 18.24 -16.57
CA PHE A 122 -0.77 19.65 -16.48
C PHE A 122 -1.33 20.39 -15.25
N ASN A 123 -2.23 19.79 -14.47
CA ASN A 123 -2.88 20.42 -13.33
C ASN A 123 -2.15 20.09 -12.01
N PRO A 124 -1.31 21.00 -11.45
CA PRO A 124 -0.59 20.76 -10.21
C PRO A 124 -1.50 20.54 -9.00
N ALA A 125 -2.67 21.20 -8.96
CA ALA A 125 -3.61 21.05 -7.85
C ALA A 125 -4.16 19.63 -7.76
N LEU A 126 -4.37 18.97 -8.90
CA LEU A 126 -4.82 17.58 -8.91
C LEU A 126 -3.78 16.63 -8.32
N HIS A 127 -2.49 16.85 -8.58
CA HIS A 127 -1.44 16.00 -7.99
C HIS A 127 -1.38 16.15 -6.46
N LEU A 128 -1.66 17.35 -5.93
CA LEU A 128 -1.83 17.56 -4.48
C LEU A 128 -3.06 16.80 -3.95
N MET A 129 -4.19 16.87 -4.66
CA MET A 129 -5.41 16.13 -4.27
C MET A 129 -5.20 14.62 -4.26
N VAL A 130 -4.46 14.08 -5.23
CA VAL A 130 -4.11 12.65 -5.27
C VAL A 130 -3.26 12.28 -4.04
N ARG A 131 -2.28 13.10 -3.68
CA ARG A 131 -1.47 12.88 -2.48
C ARG A 131 -2.31 12.89 -1.20
N GLU A 132 -3.20 13.86 -1.04
CA GLU A 132 -4.10 13.92 0.13
C GLU A 132 -5.08 12.75 0.14
N ALA A 133 -5.56 12.30 -1.03
CA ALA A 133 -6.40 11.13 -1.13
C ALA A 133 -5.64 9.86 -0.69
N ASP A 134 -4.39 9.69 -1.10
CA ASP A 134 -3.54 8.58 -0.65
C ASP A 134 -3.33 8.61 0.87
N MET A 135 -3.03 9.78 1.45
CA MET A 135 -2.89 9.92 2.90
C MET A 135 -4.17 9.58 3.68
N ASN A 136 -5.32 9.96 3.13
CA ASN A 136 -6.61 9.60 3.74
C ASN A 136 -6.84 8.08 3.73
N LEU A 137 -6.40 7.34 2.70
CA LEU A 137 -6.51 5.89 2.69
C LEU A 137 -5.73 5.27 3.86
N GLU A 138 -4.51 5.75 4.11
CA GLU A 138 -3.68 5.33 5.24
C GLU A 138 -4.38 5.64 6.56
N PHE A 139 -4.90 6.85 6.76
CA PHE A 139 -5.61 7.23 7.98
C PHE A 139 -6.81 6.33 8.28
N ILE A 140 -7.65 6.04 7.26
CA ILE A 140 -8.82 5.17 7.46
C ILE A 140 -8.38 3.72 7.74
N CYS A 141 -7.18 3.29 7.32
CA CYS A 141 -6.65 1.97 7.67
C CYS A 141 -6.08 1.96 9.08
N ASP A 142 -5.26 2.96 9.42
CA ASP A 142 -4.68 3.18 10.74
C ASP A 142 -5.75 3.28 11.84
N GLU A 143 -6.80 4.06 11.59
CA GLU A 143 -7.94 4.19 12.49
C GLU A 143 -8.60 2.84 12.75
N LYS A 144 -8.84 2.05 11.69
CA LYS A 144 -9.49 0.73 11.81
C LYS A 144 -8.63 -0.27 12.59
N VAL A 145 -7.31 -0.22 12.43
CA VAL A 145 -6.38 -1.10 13.15
C VAL A 145 -6.28 -0.66 14.62
N ALA A 146 -6.27 0.64 14.90
CA ALA A 146 -6.13 1.19 16.24
C ALA A 146 -7.44 1.28 17.05
N ALA A 147 -8.59 1.23 16.39
CA ALA A 147 -9.92 1.38 17.00
C ALA A 147 -10.17 0.35 18.11
N GLY A 148 -10.60 0.82 19.28
CA GLY A 148 -10.92 -0.03 20.44
C GLY A 148 -9.71 -0.73 21.08
N LYS A 149 -8.48 -0.41 20.67
CA LYS A 149 -7.25 -1.02 21.21
C LYS A 149 -6.66 -0.20 22.36
N LEU A 150 -5.95 -0.88 23.26
CA LEU A 150 -5.21 -0.28 24.38
C LEU A 150 -4.02 0.57 23.89
N SER A 151 -3.56 1.49 24.74
CA SER A 151 -2.40 2.35 24.46
C SER A 151 -1.12 1.58 24.13
N THR A 152 -0.91 0.43 24.78
CA THR A 152 0.24 -0.46 24.53
C THR A 152 0.25 -1.02 23.11
N TYR A 153 -0.93 -1.42 22.59
CA TYR A 153 -1.08 -1.89 21.21
C TYR A 153 -0.80 -0.77 20.20
N ARG A 154 -1.32 0.44 20.47
CA ARG A 154 -1.07 1.61 19.61
C ARG A 154 0.41 1.99 19.57
N PHE A 155 1.11 1.88 20.70
CA PHE A 155 2.56 2.10 20.76
C PHE A 155 3.32 1.08 19.92
N GLN A 156 2.96 -0.21 20.02
CA GLN A 156 3.55 -1.27 19.19
C GLN A 156 3.29 -1.03 17.70
N TYR A 157 2.07 -0.62 17.35
CA TYR A 157 1.71 -0.27 15.98
C TYR A 157 2.53 0.91 15.45
N ASN A 158 2.62 2.02 16.20
CA ASN A 158 3.44 3.16 15.79
C ASN A 158 4.93 2.79 15.64
N ARG A 159 5.45 1.91 16.50
CA ARG A 159 6.83 1.41 16.39
C ARG A 159 7.03 0.57 15.13
N LEU A 160 6.04 -0.24 14.77
CA LEU A 160 6.05 -1.01 13.53
C LEU A 160 6.00 -0.09 12.31
N LEU A 161 5.12 0.91 12.30
CA LEU A 161 5.08 1.91 11.22
C LEU A 161 6.42 2.61 11.03
N LEU A 162 7.08 2.98 12.12
CA LEU A 162 8.41 3.60 12.08
C LEU A 162 9.45 2.64 11.51
N LYS A 163 9.44 1.38 11.93
CA LYS A 163 10.34 0.33 11.45
C LYS A 163 10.18 0.10 9.94
N THR A 164 8.94 0.04 9.47
CA THR A 164 8.63 -0.11 8.03
C THR A 164 9.07 1.12 7.24
N ALA A 165 8.75 2.33 7.70
CA ALA A 165 9.13 3.58 7.03
C ALA A 165 10.66 3.78 6.99
N ALA A 166 11.37 3.40 8.04
CA ALA A 166 12.83 3.45 8.08
C ALA A 166 13.47 2.45 7.12
N SER A 167 12.81 1.31 6.89
CA SER A 167 13.31 0.27 6.01
C SER A 167 13.06 0.59 4.54
N ALA A 168 11.97 1.31 4.20
CA ALA A 168 11.41 1.58 2.86
C ALA A 168 12.29 2.33 1.83
N HIS A 169 13.61 2.34 1.98
CA HIS A 169 14.53 3.01 1.06
C HIS A 169 14.63 2.26 -0.29
N GLY A 170 14.00 2.77 -1.35
CA GLY A 170 14.64 2.73 -2.67
C GLY A 170 13.93 2.12 -3.89
N HIS A 171 12.64 1.79 -3.89
CA HIS A 171 11.99 1.35 -5.15
C HIS A 171 10.58 1.92 -5.40
N LEU A 172 10.42 2.62 -6.52
CA LEU A 172 9.17 3.14 -7.08
C LEU A 172 8.37 2.00 -7.73
N TYR A 173 7.33 1.51 -7.04
CA TYR A 173 6.32 0.66 -7.65
C TYR A 173 5.07 1.51 -7.92
N TYR A 174 4.84 1.88 -9.19
CA TYR A 174 3.84 2.88 -9.59
C TYR A 174 2.37 2.49 -9.30
N VAL A 175 2.08 1.23 -8.94
CA VAL A 175 0.74 0.74 -8.59
C VAL A 175 0.85 -0.23 -7.41
N SER A 176 1.23 0.27 -6.26
CA SER A 176 1.15 -0.44 -4.99
C SER A 176 0.27 0.31 -4.00
N ALA A 177 -0.35 -0.45 -3.09
CA ALA A 177 -1.05 0.15 -1.95
C ALA A 177 -0.10 1.00 -1.10
N SER A 178 1.19 0.66 -1.03
CA SER A 178 2.22 1.51 -0.45
C SER A 178 2.91 2.29 -1.59
N LEU A 179 2.38 3.46 -1.92
CA LEU A 179 3.05 4.41 -2.82
C LEU A 179 3.79 5.40 -1.92
N ASN A 180 5.08 5.13 -1.72
CA ASN A 180 6.07 6.09 -1.25
C ASN A 180 5.86 6.59 0.20
N ASP A 181 5.95 5.68 1.18
CA ASP A 181 5.95 6.02 2.61
C ASP A 181 7.22 6.79 2.99
N GLY A 182 7.22 8.11 2.77
CA GLY A 182 8.26 9.00 3.25
C GLY A 182 8.16 9.27 4.75
N THR A 183 9.24 9.77 5.35
CA THR A 183 9.27 10.18 6.77
C THR A 183 8.24 11.26 7.13
N ALA A 184 7.81 12.07 6.15
CA ALA A 184 6.76 13.07 6.30
C ALA A 184 5.37 12.45 6.50
N ASP A 185 5.07 11.41 5.74
CA ASP A 185 3.77 10.73 5.75
C ASP A 185 3.62 9.91 7.05
N PHE A 186 4.71 9.27 7.51
CA PHE A 186 4.78 8.66 8.84
C PHE A 186 4.41 9.64 9.97
N LYS A 187 4.99 10.86 9.94
CA LYS A 187 4.70 11.88 10.97
C LYS A 187 3.21 12.23 10.99
N GLN A 188 2.60 12.38 9.83
CA GLN A 188 1.16 12.68 9.72
C GLN A 188 0.31 11.53 10.27
N ARG A 189 0.66 10.27 9.99
CA ARG A 189 -0.05 9.08 10.50
C ARG A 189 0.00 8.98 12.02
N VAL A 190 1.17 9.16 12.64
CA VAL A 190 1.30 9.14 14.10
C VAL A 190 0.50 10.27 14.77
N LEU A 191 0.52 11.48 14.18
CA LEU A 191 -0.27 12.60 14.68
C LEU A 191 -1.77 12.32 14.58
N HIS A 192 -2.23 11.74 13.47
CA HIS A 192 -3.64 11.39 13.28
C HIS A 192 -4.12 10.37 14.31
N ILE A 193 -3.36 9.27 14.49
CA ILE A 193 -3.65 8.25 15.52
C ILE A 193 -3.73 8.89 16.90
N ARG A 194 -2.81 9.81 17.24
CA ARG A 194 -2.85 10.50 18.53
C ARG A 194 -4.11 11.35 18.71
N THR A 195 -4.50 12.11 17.69
CA THR A 195 -5.66 13.02 17.76
C THR A 195 -6.98 12.26 17.92
N LEU A 196 -7.14 11.11 17.24
CA LEU A 196 -8.35 10.28 17.33
C LEU A 196 -8.66 9.76 18.74
N PHE A 197 -7.66 9.68 19.62
CA PHE A 197 -7.82 9.09 20.95
C PHE A 197 -7.48 10.03 22.10
N CYS A 198 -7.25 11.32 21.81
CA CYS A 198 -7.19 12.38 22.82
C CYS A 198 -8.54 13.11 22.99
N LEU A 199 -9.53 12.80 22.14
CA LEU A 199 -10.94 13.18 22.27
C LEU A 199 -11.73 12.03 22.91
#